data_AF-A0A2Z6R710-F1
#
_entry.id   AF-A0A2Z6R710-F1
#
_cell.length_a   1.000
_cell.length_b   1.000
_cell.length_c   1.000
_cell.angle_alpha   90.00
_cell.angle_beta   90.00
_cell.angle_gamma   90.00
#
_symmetry.space_group_name_H-M   'P 1'
#
loop_
_entity.id
_entity.type
_entity.pdbx_description
1 polymer ?
#
loop_
_entity_poly.entity_id
_entity_poly.type
_entity_poly.pdbx_seq_one_letter_code
_entity_poly.pdbx_strand_id
1 'polypeptide(L)'
;MANSSTLFIQRLFVYRLKLIQFQFLIPVSPLVVFDWSLWSNMILFRRDYIACTLATMVSTPFQLQHANSTLLSPDFTLPGHTPLYTCMSPKTFKACLKVLRRHHLYYLSQLITPTGTHLVSWTTYRTAYIAQLTDKRDRSLPHKWYLDIQATTTIPDSYDHLYDHYVRSPTDVPVVSLVPGVTIHQKNRHWLVTLNDNTAPLFGKQLTVQPKKDTCIIVHWTSDCLSSPDDVIRLHPYPGCDAHVPFPAANKYTTVEPRCTFTVSLLKSLILPTHSERIRLNTMEVVFPYSWADLCTLVSYYTRLSIPPDFFSSLPVVIGDSSSPPRLCDSSGLSFSIVLPPGSHYRYYTDGSLINLGTPAVSMGWSWVQIVPDAGYLNSVTTYAHGTICNWPSSTRDEFAEIYAALSVTPEDSVVSIYTDSQAAIDGLRSCVSSTYTNSRFYYKTTNFELWASIECCIREKRLSVLPVKVKGHDGNYWNDFADSLANSAHQSNDAFPLPEAIITSAHSIRLVYDDIICESNPRRFFKAYYQATYMRDLLSLKCF
;
A
#
# COMPACT_ATOMS: atom_id res chain seq x y z
N MET A 1 11.52 -11.02 -8.01
CA MET A 1 11.66 -10.74 -6.56
C MET A 1 10.33 -10.89 -5.85
N ALA A 2 9.28 -10.19 -6.32
CA ALA A 2 7.89 -10.34 -5.87
C ALA A 2 7.46 -11.79 -5.57
N ASN A 3 7.67 -12.69 -6.54
CA ASN A 3 7.21 -14.07 -6.44
C ASN A 3 8.27 -15.05 -5.95
N SER A 4 9.38 -14.59 -5.36
CA SER A 4 10.48 -15.50 -5.00
C SER A 4 10.00 -16.61 -4.07
N SER A 5 10.49 -17.84 -4.27
CA SER A 5 10.24 -18.97 -3.36
C SER A 5 10.85 -18.77 -1.97
N THR A 6 11.72 -17.77 -1.80
CA THR A 6 12.32 -17.43 -0.51
C THR A 6 11.59 -16.23 0.10
N LEU A 7 10.94 -16.43 1.24
CA LEU A 7 10.24 -15.38 1.99
C LEU A 7 11.12 -14.14 2.25
N PHE A 8 12.41 -14.35 2.52
CA PHE A 8 13.38 -13.25 2.67
C PHE A 8 13.43 -12.34 1.44
N ILE A 9 13.44 -12.90 0.22
CA ILE A 9 13.51 -12.12 -1.02
C ILE A 9 12.18 -11.39 -1.28
N GLN A 10 11.04 -12.01 -0.94
CA GLN A 10 9.74 -11.35 -0.99
C GLN A 10 9.69 -10.14 -0.04
N ARG A 11 10.15 -10.32 1.20
CA ARG A 11 10.26 -9.24 2.19
C ARG A 11 11.24 -8.14 1.74
N LEU A 12 12.36 -8.52 1.15
CA LEU A 12 13.31 -7.59 0.57
C LEU A 12 12.67 -6.76 -0.53
N PHE A 13 11.85 -7.36 -1.40
CA PHE A 13 11.10 -6.62 -2.42
C PHE A 13 10.17 -5.57 -1.82
N VAL A 14 9.36 -5.96 -0.83
CA VAL A 14 8.47 -5.05 -0.09
C VAL A 14 9.26 -3.91 0.56
N TYR A 15 10.37 -4.22 1.23
CA TYR A 15 11.24 -3.21 1.83
C TYR A 15 11.82 -2.25 0.76
N ARG A 16 12.22 -2.79 -0.40
CA ARG A 16 12.72 -1.97 -1.51
C ARG A 16 11.64 -1.03 -2.07
N LEU A 17 10.38 -1.45 -2.15
CA LEU A 17 9.27 -0.57 -2.53
C LEU A 17 9.10 0.57 -1.51
N LYS A 18 9.06 0.26 -0.21
CA LYS A 18 9.00 1.29 0.86
C LYS A 18 10.20 2.24 0.82
N LEU A 19 11.39 1.73 0.50
CA LEU A 19 12.58 2.57 0.35
C LEU A 19 12.46 3.52 -0.86
N ILE A 20 11.90 3.08 -1.98
CA ILE A 20 11.60 3.94 -3.14
C ILE A 20 10.61 5.04 -2.73
N GLN A 21 9.53 4.70 -2.02
CA GLN A 21 8.57 5.68 -1.48
C GLN A 21 9.27 6.74 -0.65
N PHE A 22 10.11 6.33 0.30
CA PHE A 22 10.87 7.25 1.15
C PHE A 22 11.89 8.08 0.38
N GLN A 23 12.63 7.47 -0.56
CA GLN A 23 13.67 8.17 -1.32
C GLN A 23 13.10 9.25 -2.24
N PHE A 24 11.92 9.00 -2.82
CA PHE A 24 11.30 9.88 -3.81
C PHE A 24 10.08 10.66 -3.28
N LEU A 25 9.71 10.46 -2.01
CA LEU A 25 8.50 11.01 -1.38
C LEU A 25 7.22 10.65 -2.15
N ILE A 26 7.14 9.42 -2.63
CA ILE A 26 5.95 8.88 -3.28
C ILE A 26 5.04 8.33 -2.18
N PRO A 27 3.83 8.88 -2.01
CA PRO A 27 3.00 8.50 -0.88
C PRO A 27 2.12 7.27 -1.15
N VAL A 28 1.99 6.85 -2.41
CA VAL A 28 1.27 5.64 -2.84
C VAL A 28 2.26 4.50 -3.15
N SER A 29 1.75 3.28 -3.34
CA SER A 29 2.58 2.16 -3.81
C SER A 29 3.35 2.52 -5.09
N PRO A 30 4.67 2.29 -5.18
CA PRO A 30 5.42 2.49 -6.43
C PRO A 30 4.88 1.66 -7.60
N LEU A 31 4.13 0.58 -7.33
CA LEU A 31 3.53 -0.27 -8.37
C LEU A 31 2.36 0.41 -9.10
N VAL A 32 1.73 1.43 -8.51
CA VAL A 32 0.56 2.13 -9.09
C VAL A 32 0.91 3.52 -9.60
N VAL A 33 2.20 3.88 -9.66
CA VAL A 33 2.62 5.19 -10.15
C VAL A 33 2.58 5.19 -11.68
N PHE A 34 1.66 5.97 -12.25
CA PHE A 34 1.46 6.11 -13.70
C PHE A 34 2.30 7.20 -14.36
N ASP A 35 2.94 8.08 -13.59
CA ASP A 35 3.85 9.08 -14.14
C ASP A 35 5.11 9.20 -13.29
N TRP A 36 6.25 8.87 -13.90
CA TRP A 36 7.57 8.96 -13.28
C TRP A 36 8.40 10.16 -13.80
N SER A 37 7.82 11.01 -14.64
CA SER A 37 8.49 12.14 -15.30
C SER A 37 9.17 13.10 -14.30
N LEU A 38 8.57 13.27 -13.12
CA LEU A 38 9.11 14.08 -12.06
C LEU A 38 10.49 13.57 -11.60
N TRP A 39 10.65 12.26 -11.41
CA TRP A 39 11.86 11.67 -10.84
C TRP A 39 12.86 11.16 -11.90
N SER A 40 12.42 10.91 -13.14
CA SER A 40 13.22 10.29 -14.22
C SER A 40 14.59 10.94 -14.48
N ASN A 41 14.69 12.25 -14.29
CA ASN A 41 15.93 13.02 -14.49
C ASN A 41 16.88 13.05 -13.28
N MET A 42 16.49 12.45 -12.15
CA MET A 42 17.30 12.45 -10.94
C MET A 42 18.37 11.36 -10.99
N ILE A 43 19.60 11.68 -10.55
CA ILE A 43 20.70 10.71 -10.48
C ILE A 43 20.34 9.52 -9.56
N LEU A 44 19.64 9.80 -8.45
CA LEU A 44 19.15 8.76 -7.53
C LEU A 44 18.18 7.79 -8.22
N PHE A 45 17.28 8.32 -9.05
CA PHE A 45 16.33 7.52 -9.82
C PHE A 45 17.05 6.62 -10.83
N ARG A 46 17.96 7.19 -11.64
CA ARG A 46 18.72 6.44 -12.66
C ARG A 46 19.60 5.33 -12.07
N ARG A 47 19.97 5.42 -10.80
CA ARG A 47 20.74 4.39 -10.08
C ARG A 47 19.85 3.32 -9.43
N ASP A 48 18.56 3.56 -9.28
CA ASP A 48 17.64 2.59 -8.70
C ASP A 48 17.03 1.71 -9.80
N TYR A 49 17.55 0.49 -9.92
CA TYR A 49 17.11 -0.45 -10.95
C TYR A 49 15.61 -0.75 -10.89
N ILE A 50 15.05 -0.91 -9.68
CA ILE A 50 13.63 -1.27 -9.52
C ILE A 50 12.74 -0.10 -9.94
N ALA A 51 13.05 1.12 -9.48
CA ALA A 51 12.28 2.30 -9.86
C ALA A 51 12.34 2.56 -11.37
N CYS A 52 13.52 2.41 -11.99
CA CYS A 52 13.68 2.50 -13.44
C CYS A 52 12.84 1.44 -14.17
N THR A 53 12.87 0.17 -13.73
CA THR A 53 12.07 -0.90 -14.34
C THR A 53 10.57 -0.58 -14.26
N LEU A 54 10.07 -0.17 -13.09
CA LEU A 54 8.66 0.19 -12.93
C LEU A 54 8.27 1.35 -13.85
N ALA A 55 9.09 2.40 -13.95
CA ALA A 55 8.82 3.51 -14.84
C ALA A 55 8.83 3.13 -16.32
N THR A 56 9.71 2.22 -16.74
CA THR A 56 9.70 1.72 -18.12
C THR A 56 8.46 0.89 -18.43
N MET A 57 7.91 0.18 -17.45
CA MET A 57 6.69 -0.63 -17.63
C MET A 57 5.46 0.24 -17.90
N VAL A 58 5.38 1.44 -17.30
CA VAL A 58 4.26 2.38 -17.53
C VAL A 58 4.09 2.76 -19.00
N SER A 59 5.18 2.86 -19.76
CA SER A 59 5.15 3.15 -21.20
C SER A 59 4.87 1.93 -22.08
N THR A 60 4.55 0.79 -21.49
CA THR A 60 4.30 -0.46 -22.20
C THR A 60 2.93 -1.03 -21.82
N PRO A 61 2.35 -1.93 -22.63
CA PRO A 61 1.12 -2.64 -22.28
C PRO A 61 1.28 -3.62 -21.11
N PHE A 62 2.49 -3.74 -20.54
CA PHE A 62 2.78 -4.63 -19.43
C PHE A 62 2.43 -4.01 -18.09
N GLN A 63 1.68 -4.76 -17.28
CA GLN A 63 1.29 -4.35 -15.93
C GLN A 63 1.62 -5.45 -14.91
N LEU A 64 1.95 -5.04 -13.68
CA LEU A 64 2.01 -5.94 -12.53
C LEU A 64 0.71 -5.80 -11.76
N GLN A 65 -0.06 -6.88 -11.67
CA GLN A 65 -1.32 -6.92 -10.92
C GLN A 65 -1.21 -7.88 -9.74
N HIS A 66 -1.99 -7.65 -8.70
CA HIS A 66 -2.14 -8.62 -7.63
C HIS A 66 -3.12 -9.73 -8.03
N ALA A 67 -2.77 -10.98 -7.75
CA ALA A 67 -3.59 -12.13 -8.15
C ALA A 67 -4.87 -12.28 -7.30
N ASN A 68 -4.82 -11.92 -6.02
CA ASN A 68 -5.97 -11.97 -5.11
C ASN A 68 -6.31 -10.56 -4.62
N SER A 69 -7.49 -10.06 -4.94
CA SER A 69 -8.01 -8.80 -4.39
C SER A 69 -8.35 -8.86 -2.89
N THR A 70 -8.45 -10.07 -2.32
CA THR A 70 -8.88 -10.34 -0.93
C THR A 70 -7.75 -10.42 0.08
N LEU A 71 -6.52 -10.71 -0.34
CA LEU A 71 -5.36 -10.43 0.49
C LEU A 71 -5.17 -8.93 0.42
N LEU A 72 -5.62 -8.21 1.45
CA LEU A 72 -5.28 -6.81 1.72
C LEU A 72 -3.86 -6.61 1.20
N SER A 73 -3.76 -5.99 0.02
CA SER A 73 -2.48 -5.52 -0.46
C SER A 73 -1.93 -4.71 0.72
N PRO A 74 -0.64 -4.87 1.09
CA PRO A 74 -0.08 -3.92 2.04
C PRO A 74 -0.33 -2.56 1.41
N ASP A 75 -1.30 -1.83 1.96
CA ASP A 75 -1.68 -0.54 1.45
C ASP A 75 -0.48 0.34 1.75
N PHE A 76 0.41 0.43 0.77
CA PHE A 76 1.59 1.26 0.85
C PHE A 76 1.18 2.74 0.79
N THR A 77 -0.11 3.05 0.62
CA THR A 77 -0.62 4.40 0.70
C THR A 77 -0.45 4.90 2.13
N LEU A 78 0.44 5.88 2.26
CA LEU A 78 0.60 6.62 3.51
C LEU A 78 -0.68 7.42 3.76
N PRO A 79 -1.14 7.58 5.01
CA PRO A 79 -2.35 8.35 5.29
C PRO A 79 -2.13 9.82 4.89
N GLY A 80 -2.98 10.33 4.01
CA GLY A 80 -2.94 11.72 3.55
C GLY A 80 -3.81 11.94 2.33
N HIS A 81 -4.02 13.21 1.96
CA HIS A 81 -4.93 13.56 0.88
C HIS A 81 -4.17 13.98 -0.38
N THR A 82 -3.55 15.16 -0.35
CA THR A 82 -2.91 15.75 -1.53
C THR A 82 -1.40 15.55 -1.51
N PRO A 83 -0.82 14.73 -2.42
CA PRO A 83 0.61 14.50 -2.47
C PRO A 83 1.39 15.80 -2.65
N LEU A 84 2.40 16.04 -1.81
CA LEU A 84 3.07 17.33 -1.73
C LEU A 84 3.76 17.71 -3.05
N TYR A 85 4.27 16.73 -3.80
CA TYR A 85 4.90 16.97 -5.09
C TYR A 85 3.95 17.55 -6.15
N THR A 86 2.63 17.40 -5.99
CA THR A 86 1.61 18.01 -6.89
C THR A 86 1.36 19.49 -6.57
N CYS A 87 1.74 19.92 -5.37
CA CYS A 87 1.54 21.29 -4.87
C CYS A 87 2.80 22.16 -5.04
N MET A 88 3.79 21.69 -5.79
CA MET A 88 5.10 22.32 -5.91
C MET A 88 5.57 22.32 -7.35
N SER A 89 6.38 23.30 -7.72
CA SER A 89 7.05 23.28 -9.00
C SER A 89 8.11 22.16 -9.03
N PRO A 90 8.25 21.41 -10.15
CA PRO A 90 9.21 20.31 -10.25
C PRO A 90 10.66 20.68 -9.92
N LYS A 91 11.05 21.94 -10.22
CA LYS A 91 12.39 22.47 -9.92
C LYS A 91 12.59 22.64 -8.41
N THR A 92 11.61 23.26 -7.73
CA THR A 92 11.68 23.48 -6.28
C THR A 92 11.64 22.18 -5.51
N PHE A 93 10.71 21.27 -5.87
CA PHE A 93 10.61 19.94 -5.25
C PHE A 93 11.93 19.16 -5.28
N LYS A 94 12.60 19.13 -6.44
CA LYS A 94 13.90 18.47 -6.60
C LYS A 94 14.99 19.09 -5.73
N ALA A 95 15.01 20.42 -5.64
CA ALA A 95 16.01 21.15 -4.85
C ALA A 95 15.84 20.90 -3.34
N CYS A 96 14.60 20.80 -2.85
CA CYS A 96 14.31 20.61 -1.43
C CYS A 96 14.01 19.15 -1.02
N LEU A 97 14.09 18.19 -1.95
CA LEU A 97 13.78 16.77 -1.68
C LEU A 97 14.48 16.23 -0.43
N LYS A 98 15.76 16.57 -0.23
CA LYS A 98 16.52 16.15 0.96
C LYS A 98 15.92 16.68 2.26
N VAL A 99 15.42 17.91 2.26
CA VAL A 99 14.80 18.58 3.40
C VAL A 99 13.44 17.95 3.68
N LEU A 100 12.58 17.86 2.65
CA LEU A 100 11.25 17.25 2.77
C LEU A 100 11.34 15.80 3.29
N ARG A 101 12.33 15.03 2.80
CA ARG A 101 12.56 13.65 3.23
C ARG A 101 13.09 13.52 4.65
N ARG A 102 14.02 14.40 5.06
CA ARG A 102 14.45 14.48 6.47
C ARG A 102 13.26 14.71 7.39
N HIS A 103 12.22 15.35 6.86
CA HIS A 103 11.07 15.78 7.61
C HIS A 103 9.81 14.94 7.39
N HIS A 104 9.92 13.84 6.63
CA HIS A 104 8.81 12.94 6.31
C HIS A 104 7.57 13.68 5.77
N LEU A 105 7.79 14.73 4.97
CA LEU A 105 6.72 15.54 4.36
C LEU A 105 6.32 14.94 3.00
N TYR A 106 5.23 14.15 3.01
CA TYR A 106 4.65 13.48 1.85
C TYR A 106 3.39 14.17 1.32
N TYR A 107 2.63 14.84 2.19
CA TYR A 107 1.31 15.38 1.89
C TYR A 107 1.16 16.85 2.31
N LEU A 108 0.35 17.61 1.57
CA LEU A 108 -0.05 18.96 1.96
C LEU A 108 -0.79 18.96 3.30
N SER A 109 -1.52 17.90 3.62
CA SER A 109 -2.23 17.77 4.90
C SER A 109 -1.32 17.81 6.13
N GLN A 110 -0.01 17.65 5.96
CA GLN A 110 1.00 17.83 7.01
C GLN A 110 1.44 19.29 7.17
N LEU A 111 0.89 20.22 6.39
CA LEU A 111 1.20 21.64 6.42
C LEU A 111 -0.07 22.52 6.53
N ILE A 112 -1.25 21.92 6.70
CA ILE A 112 -2.51 22.63 6.91
C ILE A 112 -2.89 22.70 8.39
N THR A 113 -3.64 23.73 8.74
CA THR A 113 -4.24 23.93 10.07
C THR A 113 -5.25 22.82 10.41
N PRO A 114 -5.55 22.56 11.69
CA PRO A 114 -6.50 21.51 12.11
C PRO A 114 -7.93 21.74 11.57
N THR A 115 -8.30 22.99 11.33
CA THR A 115 -9.56 23.38 10.68
C THR A 115 -9.61 22.97 9.21
N GLY A 116 -8.46 22.68 8.60
CA GLY A 116 -8.32 22.24 7.21
C GLY A 116 -8.46 23.34 6.18
N THR A 117 -8.60 24.61 6.59
CA THR A 117 -8.90 25.76 5.71
C THR A 117 -7.70 26.63 5.38
N HIS A 118 -6.67 26.65 6.23
CA HIS A 118 -5.50 27.52 6.05
C HIS A 118 -4.20 26.71 6.06
N LEU A 119 -3.18 27.20 5.34
CA LEU A 119 -1.81 26.71 5.47
C LEU A 119 -1.22 27.17 6.81
N VAL A 120 -0.44 26.32 7.47
CA VAL A 120 0.25 26.69 8.72
C VAL A 120 1.29 27.76 8.42
N SER A 121 1.24 28.88 9.14
CA SER A 121 2.20 29.98 8.97
C SER A 121 3.65 29.52 9.18
N TRP A 122 4.58 30.13 8.45
CA TRP A 122 6.01 29.80 8.54
C TRP A 122 6.55 29.90 9.97
N THR A 123 6.10 30.90 10.72
CA THR A 123 6.48 31.10 12.13
C THR A 123 6.02 29.95 13.01
N THR A 124 4.78 29.49 12.83
CA THR A 124 4.20 28.37 13.57
C THR A 124 4.92 27.06 13.20
N TYR A 125 5.09 26.77 11.90
CA TYR A 125 5.84 25.60 11.43
C TYR A 125 7.27 25.57 11.99
N ARG A 126 8.00 26.69 11.92
CA ARG A 126 9.37 26.79 12.43
C ARG A 126 9.44 26.58 13.95
N THR A 127 8.49 27.12 14.70
CA THR A 127 8.44 26.99 16.16
C THR A 127 8.13 25.55 16.56
N ALA A 128 7.20 24.89 15.87
CA ALA A 128 6.88 23.49 16.11
C ALA A 128 8.08 22.57 15.82
N TYR A 129 8.74 22.82 14.70
CA TYR A 129 9.49 21.77 14.01
C TYR A 129 11.00 22.03 13.91
N ILE A 130 11.40 23.30 13.73
CA ILE A 130 12.80 23.69 13.56
C ILE A 130 13.44 24.04 14.92
N ALA A 131 12.67 24.58 15.88
CA ALA A 131 13.18 24.99 17.19
C ALA A 131 13.57 23.82 18.12
N GLN A 132 13.20 22.57 17.80
CA GLN A 132 13.66 21.37 18.53
C GLN A 132 15.12 21.00 18.23
N LEU A 133 15.72 21.56 17.17
CA LEU A 133 17.13 21.37 16.85
C LEU A 133 17.90 22.57 17.39
N THR A 134 18.62 22.35 18.49
CA THR A 134 19.54 23.29 19.10
C THR A 134 20.37 24.03 18.03
N ASP A 135 20.42 25.36 18.17
CA ASP A 135 21.57 26.21 17.85
C ASP A 135 21.50 27.24 16.70
N LYS A 136 20.32 27.61 16.16
CA LYS A 136 20.24 28.81 15.27
C LYS A 136 19.05 29.73 15.57
N ARG A 137 19.26 30.65 16.51
CA ARG A 137 18.37 31.78 16.82
C ARG A 137 18.61 32.95 15.88
N ASP A 138 18.21 32.83 14.61
CA ASP A 138 18.10 34.02 13.77
C ASP A 138 16.83 34.02 12.92
N ARG A 139 16.32 35.23 12.63
CA ARG A 139 15.10 35.47 11.84
C ARG A 139 15.32 35.09 10.37
N SER A 140 15.38 33.79 10.07
CA SER A 140 15.46 33.32 8.69
C SER A 140 14.11 33.50 7.98
N LEU A 141 14.17 34.14 6.81
CA LEU A 141 13.07 34.23 5.85
C LEU A 141 12.49 32.84 5.54
N PRO A 142 11.21 32.74 5.16
CA PRO A 142 10.61 31.49 4.72
C PRO A 142 11.47 30.82 3.64
N HIS A 143 11.69 29.52 3.78
CA HIS A 143 12.46 28.80 2.76
C HIS A 143 11.71 28.82 1.42
N LYS A 144 12.47 28.86 0.31
CA LYS A 144 11.92 28.88 -1.05
C LYS A 144 10.89 27.78 -1.32
N TRP A 145 11.05 26.61 -0.73
CA TRP A 145 10.12 25.49 -0.89
C TRP A 145 8.76 25.74 -0.22
N TYR A 146 8.74 26.43 0.92
CA TYR A 146 7.50 26.76 1.61
C TYR A 146 6.74 27.84 0.85
N LEU A 147 7.46 28.86 0.35
CA LEU A 147 6.86 29.92 -0.48
C LEU A 147 6.28 29.37 -1.79
N ASP A 148 6.90 28.36 -2.39
CA ASP A 148 6.42 27.68 -3.61
C ASP A 148 5.10 26.94 -3.35
N ILE A 149 4.99 26.25 -2.20
CA ILE A 149 3.74 25.60 -1.76
C ILE A 149 2.67 26.66 -1.50
N GLN A 150 3.00 27.70 -0.73
CA GLN A 150 2.09 28.79 -0.40
C GLN A 150 1.53 29.40 -1.68
N ALA A 151 2.38 29.83 -2.61
CA ALA A 151 1.96 30.41 -3.88
C ALA A 151 1.08 29.48 -4.74
N THR A 152 1.23 28.17 -4.61
CA THR A 152 0.45 27.17 -5.38
C THR A 152 -0.88 26.82 -4.71
N THR A 153 -0.93 26.85 -3.37
CA THR A 153 -2.03 26.28 -2.58
C THR A 153 -2.94 27.32 -1.96
N THR A 154 -2.48 28.56 -1.77
CA THR A 154 -3.24 29.62 -1.12
C THR A 154 -3.73 30.70 -2.08
N ILE A 155 -4.83 31.35 -1.70
CA ILE A 155 -5.38 32.51 -2.42
C ILE A 155 -4.49 33.73 -2.10
N PRO A 156 -4.07 34.53 -3.09
CA PRO A 156 -3.31 35.76 -2.83
C PRO A 156 -4.06 36.69 -1.87
N ASP A 157 -3.31 37.36 -0.98
CA ASP A 157 -3.81 38.36 -0.02
C ASP A 157 -4.87 37.88 0.99
N SER A 158 -4.98 36.56 1.19
CA SER A 158 -6.02 35.93 2.02
C SER A 158 -5.54 35.34 3.35
N TYR A 159 -4.39 35.80 3.87
CA TYR A 159 -3.79 35.25 5.11
C TYR A 159 -3.64 33.71 5.08
N ASP A 160 -3.07 33.17 3.99
CA ASP A 160 -2.79 31.74 3.82
C ASP A 160 -4.04 30.84 3.71
N HIS A 161 -5.18 31.40 3.29
CA HIS A 161 -6.38 30.63 2.97
C HIS A 161 -6.15 29.71 1.76
N LEU A 162 -6.50 28.43 1.89
CA LEU A 162 -6.33 27.44 0.82
C LEU A 162 -7.41 27.61 -0.26
N TYR A 163 -7.09 27.25 -1.50
CA TYR A 163 -8.13 27.04 -2.52
C TYR A 163 -9.07 25.90 -2.11
N ASP A 164 -10.34 25.98 -2.49
CA ASP A 164 -11.40 25.03 -2.11
C ASP A 164 -11.02 23.55 -2.34
N HIS A 165 -10.30 23.23 -3.42
CA HIS A 165 -9.87 21.85 -3.72
C HIS A 165 -8.73 21.33 -2.82
N TYR A 166 -8.09 22.21 -2.05
CA TYR A 166 -7.12 21.86 -1.01
C TYR A 166 -7.71 21.92 0.40
N VAL A 167 -8.90 22.50 0.58
CA VAL A 167 -9.60 22.56 1.88
C VAL A 167 -10.03 21.17 2.31
N ARG A 168 -9.93 20.90 3.62
CA ARG A 168 -10.36 19.64 4.24
C ARG A 168 -11.44 19.89 5.28
N SER A 169 -12.42 18.99 5.36
CA SER A 169 -13.34 18.95 6.50
C SER A 169 -12.55 18.81 7.82
N PRO A 170 -12.96 19.51 8.89
CA PRO A 170 -12.26 19.43 10.17
C PRO A 170 -12.17 17.96 10.58
N THR A 171 -10.95 17.50 10.86
CA THR A 171 -10.79 16.19 11.52
C THR A 171 -11.22 16.40 12.97
N ASP A 172 -11.93 15.44 13.57
CA ASP A 172 -12.38 15.51 14.97
C ASP A 172 -11.32 16.20 15.83
N VAL A 173 -11.72 17.31 16.47
CA VAL A 173 -10.84 18.17 17.26
C VAL A 173 -10.08 17.26 18.21
N PRO A 174 -8.76 17.09 18.05
CA PRO A 174 -8.03 16.22 18.95
C PRO A 174 -8.14 16.82 20.34
N VAL A 175 -8.52 15.98 21.31
CA VAL A 175 -8.41 16.32 22.74
C VAL A 175 -7.00 16.85 22.96
N VAL A 176 -6.88 18.15 23.26
CA VAL A 176 -5.60 18.83 23.37
C VAL A 176 -4.80 18.15 24.49
N SER A 177 -3.77 17.40 24.13
CA SER A 177 -2.80 16.85 25.10
C SER A 177 -1.51 17.64 24.94
N LEU A 178 -1.29 18.63 25.82
CA LEU A 178 -0.06 19.43 25.82
C LEU A 178 1.16 18.51 25.97
N VAL A 179 2.05 18.49 24.96
CA VAL A 179 3.30 17.73 25.01
C VAL A 179 4.34 18.53 25.79
N PRO A 180 4.99 17.97 26.82
CA PRO A 180 5.88 18.73 27.69
C PRO A 180 7.19 19.13 27.01
N GLY A 181 7.47 20.43 26.97
CA GLY A 181 8.77 20.98 26.60
C GLY A 181 9.62 21.21 27.85
N VAL A 182 10.31 20.19 28.35
CA VAL A 182 11.03 20.30 29.62
C VAL A 182 12.44 20.88 29.41
N THR A 183 12.69 22.06 29.97
CA THR A 183 14.02 22.46 30.45
C THR A 183 13.97 22.64 31.97
N ILE A 184 14.75 21.82 32.68
CA ILE A 184 14.78 21.71 34.16
C ILE A 184 15.67 22.80 34.80
N HIS A 185 15.96 23.90 34.09
CA HIS A 185 16.90 24.90 34.59
C HIS A 185 16.21 25.96 35.45
N GLN A 186 16.56 25.99 36.74
CA GLN A 186 16.03 26.89 37.77
C GLN A 186 16.23 28.41 37.51
N LYS A 187 17.01 28.81 36.50
CA LYS A 187 17.45 30.21 36.34
C LYS A 187 16.47 31.10 35.56
N ASN A 188 15.55 30.55 34.76
CA ASN A 188 14.64 31.36 33.94
C ASN A 188 13.17 31.08 34.31
N ARG A 189 12.43 32.13 34.71
CA ARG A 189 11.00 32.05 35.03
C ARG A 189 10.18 32.16 33.74
N HIS A 190 9.74 31.01 33.22
CA HIS A 190 8.98 30.95 31.97
C HIS A 190 7.47 31.18 32.16
N TRP A 191 6.81 31.58 31.08
CA TRP A 191 5.35 31.57 30.97
C TRP A 191 4.90 30.17 30.55
N LEU A 192 3.87 29.67 31.21
CA LEU A 192 3.35 28.32 31.05
C LEU A 192 1.85 28.36 30.77
N VAL A 193 1.40 27.43 29.95
CA VAL A 193 -0.02 27.07 29.83
C VAL A 193 -0.18 25.60 30.17
N THR A 194 -1.15 25.28 31.01
CA THR A 194 -1.59 23.90 31.30
C THR A 194 -3.09 23.79 31.08
N LEU A 195 -3.62 22.58 30.92
CA LEU A 195 -5.07 22.38 30.86
C LEU A 195 -5.56 21.92 32.23
N ASN A 196 -6.65 22.52 32.71
CA ASN A 196 -7.33 22.03 33.91
C ASN A 196 -8.11 20.73 33.61
N ASP A 197 -8.72 20.14 34.63
CA ASP A 197 -9.48 18.87 34.50
C ASP A 197 -10.68 18.98 33.55
N ASN A 198 -11.15 20.21 33.26
CA ASN A 198 -12.21 20.52 32.30
C ASN A 198 -11.67 20.91 30.91
N THR A 199 -10.40 20.63 30.61
CA THR A 199 -9.70 20.98 29.35
C THR A 199 -9.60 22.48 29.03
N ALA A 200 -9.87 23.36 30.00
CA ALA A 200 -9.71 24.80 29.82
C ALA A 200 -8.25 25.22 30.09
N PRO A 201 -7.70 26.17 29.31
CA PRO A 201 -6.34 26.64 29.48
C PRO A 201 -6.18 27.47 30.75
N LEU A 202 -5.16 27.12 31.52
CA LEU A 202 -4.71 27.82 32.70
C LEU A 202 -3.33 28.38 32.42
N PHE A 203 -3.26 29.71 32.33
CA PHE A 203 -2.02 30.43 32.07
C PHE A 203 -1.36 30.85 33.38
N GLY A 204 -0.03 30.84 33.41
CA GLY A 204 0.68 31.44 34.51
C GLY A 204 2.18 31.58 34.34
N LYS A 205 2.76 32.40 35.20
CA LYS A 205 4.21 32.60 35.24
C LYS A 205 4.85 31.79 36.37
N GLN A 206 5.92 31.07 36.03
CA GLN A 206 6.68 30.25 36.96
C GLN A 206 7.30 31.05 38.12
N LEU A 207 7.02 30.61 39.35
CA LEU A 207 7.63 31.14 40.58
C LEU A 207 8.75 30.23 41.09
N THR A 208 8.41 28.95 41.29
CA THR A 208 9.32 27.94 41.84
C THR A 208 9.11 26.60 41.16
N VAL A 209 10.21 25.96 40.77
CA VAL A 209 10.21 24.64 40.12
C VAL A 209 10.54 23.59 41.17
N GLN A 210 9.82 22.47 41.17
CA GLN A 210 10.12 21.30 41.99
C GLN A 210 10.48 20.11 41.08
N PRO A 211 11.72 20.03 40.57
CA PRO A 211 12.14 19.04 39.58
C PRO A 211 11.91 17.59 40.02
N LYS A 212 12.15 17.28 41.30
CA LYS A 212 12.01 15.91 41.83
C LYS A 212 10.55 15.40 41.83
N LYS A 213 9.58 16.29 41.68
CA LYS A 213 8.14 15.99 41.69
C LYS A 213 7.46 16.32 40.37
N ASP A 214 8.23 16.73 39.35
CA ASP A 214 7.71 17.22 38.06
C ASP A 214 6.59 18.27 38.18
N THR A 215 6.66 19.12 39.22
CA THR A 215 5.66 20.16 39.49
C THR A 215 6.29 21.55 39.53
N CYS A 216 5.45 22.55 39.28
CA CYS A 216 5.81 23.95 39.26
C CYS A 216 4.72 24.78 39.92
N ILE A 217 5.11 25.76 40.75
CA ILE A 217 4.18 26.76 41.28
C ILE A 217 4.17 27.94 40.31
N ILE A 218 2.98 28.29 39.81
CA ILE A 218 2.76 29.40 38.89
C ILE A 218 1.84 30.45 39.50
N VAL A 219 2.02 31.73 39.14
CA VAL A 219 1.01 32.78 39.36
C VAL A 219 -0.01 32.72 38.24
N HIS A 220 -1.29 32.64 38.59
CA HIS A 220 -2.40 32.56 37.65
C HIS A 220 -2.63 33.87 36.88
N TRP A 221 -2.87 33.74 35.58
CA TRP A 221 -3.30 34.82 34.68
C TRP A 221 -4.48 34.32 33.84
N THR A 222 -5.40 35.21 33.50
CA THR A 222 -6.60 34.88 32.71
C THR A 222 -6.52 35.41 31.29
N SER A 223 -7.21 34.72 30.38
CA SER A 223 -7.34 35.11 28.98
C SER A 223 -8.71 34.71 28.46
N ASP A 224 -9.28 35.52 27.56
CA ASP A 224 -10.54 35.23 26.87
C ASP A 224 -10.31 34.45 25.56
N CYS A 225 -9.16 33.77 25.44
CA CYS A 225 -8.71 33.13 24.21
C CYS A 225 -9.59 31.97 23.73
N LEU A 226 -10.56 31.50 24.53
CA LEU A 226 -11.57 30.54 24.09
C LEU A 226 -12.75 31.19 23.35
N SER A 227 -13.00 32.48 23.61
CA SER A 227 -14.11 33.24 23.01
C SER A 227 -13.76 33.72 21.59
N SER A 228 -12.50 34.04 21.33
CA SER A 228 -11.95 34.35 20.01
C SER A 228 -10.62 33.61 19.79
N PRO A 229 -10.67 32.33 19.39
CA PRO A 229 -9.48 31.48 19.33
C PRO A 229 -8.44 31.91 18.29
N ASP A 230 -8.85 32.67 17.27
CA ASP A 230 -7.98 33.19 16.20
C ASP A 230 -7.30 34.53 16.58
N ASP A 231 -7.72 35.18 17.66
CA ASP A 231 -7.07 36.39 18.16
C ASP A 231 -5.78 36.06 18.93
N VAL A 232 -4.84 37.03 18.93
CA VAL A 232 -3.62 36.94 19.75
C VAL A 232 -3.94 36.79 21.23
N ILE A 233 -3.22 35.88 21.91
CA ILE A 233 -3.45 35.62 23.33
C ILE A 233 -3.04 36.85 24.15
N ARG A 234 -4.02 37.43 24.86
CA ARG A 234 -3.85 38.53 25.81
C ARG A 234 -4.07 38.01 27.21
N LEU A 235 -3.05 38.10 28.06
CA LEU A 235 -3.13 37.72 29.46
C LEU A 235 -3.35 38.94 30.34
N HIS A 236 -4.30 38.82 31.26
CA HIS A 236 -4.60 39.82 32.27
C HIS A 236 -4.39 39.25 33.69
N PRO A 237 -3.99 40.08 34.66
CA PRO A 237 -3.98 39.71 36.07
C PRO A 237 -5.37 39.24 36.50
N TYR A 238 -5.44 38.18 37.30
CA TYR A 238 -6.73 37.72 37.82
C TYR A 238 -7.31 38.77 38.79
N PRO A 239 -8.52 39.31 38.56
CA PRO A 239 -9.05 40.47 39.30
C PRO A 239 -9.25 40.23 40.80
N GLY A 240 -9.29 38.98 41.26
CA GLY A 240 -9.43 38.62 42.68
C GLY A 240 -8.11 38.44 43.45
N CYS A 241 -6.96 38.84 42.91
CA CYS A 241 -5.65 38.49 43.48
C CYS A 241 -4.88 39.64 44.14
N ASP A 242 -4.65 39.53 45.46
CA ASP A 242 -3.76 40.44 46.22
C ASP A 242 -2.28 40.34 45.81
N ALA A 243 -1.86 39.28 45.10
CA ALA A 243 -0.47 39.09 44.64
C ALA A 243 -0.04 40.05 43.51
N HIS A 244 -1.00 40.76 42.91
CA HIS A 244 -0.74 41.83 41.93
C HIS A 244 -0.78 43.23 42.56
N VAL A 245 -1.04 43.33 43.87
CA VAL A 245 -0.97 44.57 44.65
C VAL A 245 0.51 44.81 45.04
N PRO A 246 1.02 46.04 44.93
CA PRO A 246 2.44 46.33 45.14
C PRO A 246 2.91 45.95 46.55
N PHE A 247 3.96 45.12 46.66
CA PHE A 247 4.73 44.99 47.89
C PHE A 247 5.40 46.34 48.21
N PRO A 248 5.35 46.86 49.46
CA PRO A 248 6.13 48.01 49.84
C PRO A 248 7.62 47.67 49.75
N ALA A 249 8.41 48.61 49.25
CA ALA A 249 9.86 48.52 49.33
C ALA A 249 10.30 48.51 50.81
N ALA A 250 11.22 47.60 51.11
CA ALA A 250 11.99 47.45 52.35
C ALA A 250 11.39 46.57 53.48
N ASN A 251 12.10 45.46 53.70
CA ASN A 251 12.39 44.80 54.97
C ASN A 251 11.21 44.53 55.91
N LYS A 252 10.51 43.41 55.69
CA LYS A 252 10.12 42.44 56.74
C LYS A 252 9.56 41.17 56.08
N TYR A 253 10.22 40.05 56.31
CA TYR A 253 9.71 38.73 55.97
C TYR A 253 8.53 38.41 56.89
N THR A 254 7.33 38.51 56.34
CA THR A 254 6.15 37.82 56.87
C THR A 254 5.49 37.14 55.68
N THR A 255 5.32 35.83 55.83
CA THR A 255 4.68 34.89 54.91
C THR A 255 3.25 35.30 54.59
N VAL A 256 3.08 36.16 53.58
CA VAL A 256 1.80 36.32 52.91
C VAL A 256 1.77 35.26 51.81
N GLU A 257 0.96 34.22 51.98
CA GLU A 257 0.70 33.26 50.91
C GLU A 257 0.05 33.99 49.72
N PRO A 258 0.67 33.98 48.52
CA PRO A 258 0.07 34.58 47.34
C PRO A 258 -1.20 33.79 46.95
N ARG A 259 -2.36 34.45 47.07
CA ARG A 259 -3.71 33.86 46.92
C ARG A 259 -4.05 33.26 45.55
N CYS A 260 -3.20 33.39 44.53
CA CYS A 260 -3.43 32.83 43.18
C CYS A 260 -2.23 32.09 42.65
N THR A 261 -1.63 31.27 43.51
CA THR A 261 -0.63 30.31 43.07
C THR A 261 -1.25 28.93 42.89
N PHE A 262 -0.99 28.33 41.73
CA PHE A 262 -1.39 26.96 41.42
C PHE A 262 -0.15 26.09 41.31
N THR A 263 -0.26 24.86 41.82
CA THR A 263 0.74 23.82 41.53
C THR A 263 0.30 23.09 40.28
N VAL A 264 1.12 23.17 39.23
CA VAL A 264 0.85 22.54 37.93
C VAL A 264 1.90 21.48 37.61
N SER A 265 1.50 20.45 36.88
CA SER A 265 2.42 19.41 36.40
C SER A 265 3.19 19.92 35.19
N LEU A 266 4.53 19.85 35.25
CA LEU A 266 5.40 20.18 34.11
C LEU A 266 5.21 19.22 32.95
N LEU A 267 4.78 17.98 33.21
CA LEU A 267 4.50 16.97 32.19
C LEU A 267 3.23 17.27 31.38
N LYS A 268 2.35 18.15 31.88
CA LYS A 268 1.11 18.58 31.22
C LYS A 268 1.13 20.07 30.88
N SER A 269 2.31 20.71 30.83
CA SER A 269 2.45 22.15 30.62
C SER A 269 3.32 22.46 29.42
N LEU A 270 2.91 23.47 28.64
CA LEU A 270 3.67 24.00 27.49
C LEU A 270 4.31 25.34 27.86
N ILE A 271 5.59 25.50 27.53
CA ILE A 271 6.30 26.79 27.67
C ILE A 271 5.90 27.72 26.52
N LEU A 272 5.45 28.93 26.85
CA LEU A 272 5.14 29.97 25.89
C LEU A 272 6.39 30.84 25.64
N PRO A 273 6.98 30.83 24.44
CA PRO A 273 8.10 31.69 24.12
C PRO A 273 7.63 33.15 24.03
N THR A 274 8.31 34.04 24.74
CA THR A 274 8.01 35.48 24.73
C THR A 274 9.28 36.32 24.88
N HIS A 275 9.25 37.55 24.37
CA HIS A 275 10.26 38.58 24.63
C HIS A 275 10.09 39.23 26.01
N SER A 276 8.94 39.02 26.67
CA SER A 276 8.59 39.62 27.96
C SER A 276 8.99 38.72 29.13
N GLU A 277 10.29 38.56 29.34
CA GLU A 277 10.84 37.73 30.42
C GLU A 277 10.61 38.30 31.83
N ARG A 278 10.36 39.61 31.97
CA ARG A 278 10.17 40.29 33.26
C ARG A 278 8.77 40.88 33.36
N ILE A 279 8.03 40.50 34.41
CA ILE A 279 6.80 41.21 34.80
C ILE A 279 7.26 42.45 35.58
N ARG A 280 6.80 43.64 35.18
CA ARG A 280 7.02 44.88 35.93
C ARG A 280 5.79 45.17 36.80
N LEU A 281 5.96 46.03 37.80
CA LEU A 281 4.94 46.39 38.80
C LEU A 281 3.62 46.93 38.20
N ASN A 282 3.60 47.38 36.94
CA ASN A 282 2.45 47.95 36.24
C ASN A 282 1.99 47.15 35.02
N THR A 283 2.43 45.89 34.87
CA THR A 283 2.02 45.06 33.73
C THR A 283 0.56 44.64 33.90
N MET A 284 -0.36 45.39 33.27
CA MET A 284 -1.80 45.09 33.23
C MET A 284 -2.18 44.13 32.10
N GLU A 285 -1.31 43.99 31.08
CA GLU A 285 -1.55 43.13 29.93
C GLU A 285 -0.22 42.53 29.46
N VAL A 286 -0.24 41.24 29.10
CA VAL A 286 0.86 40.58 28.40
C VAL A 286 0.31 39.97 27.12
N VAL A 287 0.79 40.46 25.98
CA VAL A 287 0.38 39.97 24.66
C VAL A 287 1.40 38.97 24.15
N PHE A 288 0.92 37.81 23.70
CA PHE A 288 1.73 36.81 23.02
C PHE A 288 1.54 36.93 21.50
N PRO A 289 2.58 36.67 20.70
CA PRO A 289 2.50 36.75 19.25
C PRO A 289 1.80 35.53 18.61
N TYR A 290 1.07 34.72 19.39
CA TYR A 290 0.40 33.48 18.97
C TYR A 290 -1.07 33.54 19.39
N SER A 291 -1.97 32.99 18.56
CA SER A 291 -3.38 32.77 18.90
C SER A 291 -3.58 31.44 19.64
N TRP A 292 -4.77 31.22 20.21
CA TRP A 292 -5.09 29.92 20.82
C TRP A 292 -5.21 28.82 19.75
N ALA A 293 -5.71 29.16 18.57
CA ALA A 293 -5.75 28.29 17.39
C ALA A 293 -4.33 27.88 16.96
N ASP A 294 -3.35 28.79 16.99
CA ASP A 294 -1.93 28.48 16.71
C ASP A 294 -1.36 27.46 17.71
N LEU A 295 -1.64 27.64 19.01
CA LEU A 295 -1.15 26.72 20.04
C LEU A 295 -1.80 25.33 19.93
N CYS A 296 -3.11 25.26 19.68
CA CYS A 296 -3.80 23.99 19.44
C CYS A 296 -3.28 23.31 18.17
N THR A 297 -2.98 24.09 17.13
CA THR A 297 -2.34 23.63 15.90
C THR A 297 -0.97 23.03 16.18
N LEU A 298 -0.12 23.70 16.97
CA LEU A 298 1.20 23.22 17.37
C LEU A 298 1.12 21.88 18.12
N VAL A 299 0.19 21.73 19.06
CA VAL A 299 0.02 20.51 19.87
C VAL A 299 -0.52 19.35 19.03
N SER A 300 -1.51 19.62 18.17
CA SER A 300 -2.02 18.65 17.20
C SER A 300 -0.94 18.26 16.18
N TYR A 301 -0.05 19.19 15.84
CA TYR A 301 1.08 18.93 14.95
C TYR A 301 2.11 18.01 15.60
N TYR A 302 2.46 18.22 16.87
CA TYR A 302 3.36 17.33 17.62
C TYR A 302 2.83 15.88 17.70
N THR A 303 1.53 15.71 17.91
CA THR A 303 0.89 14.38 17.95
C THR A 303 0.83 13.71 16.57
N ARG A 304 0.55 14.45 15.50
CA ARG A 304 0.58 13.94 14.11
C ARG A 304 1.99 13.59 13.60
N LEU A 305 3.01 14.33 14.04
CA LEU A 305 4.40 14.09 13.65
C LEU A 305 5.10 12.98 14.45
N SER A 306 4.55 12.59 15.61
CA SER A 306 5.08 11.50 16.43
C SER A 306 4.66 10.11 15.94
N ILE A 307 4.02 10.03 14.77
CA ILE A 307 3.84 8.78 14.04
C ILE A 307 5.05 8.64 13.11
N PRO A 308 6.18 8.04 13.54
CA PRO A 308 7.15 7.56 12.57
C PRO A 308 6.38 6.65 11.60
N PRO A 309 6.65 6.69 10.29
CA PRO A 309 6.14 5.66 9.40
C PRO A 309 6.53 4.34 10.03
N ASP A 310 5.54 3.58 10.47
CA ASP A 310 5.79 2.36 11.20
C ASP A 310 6.24 1.30 10.18
N PHE A 311 7.54 1.35 9.90
CA PHE A 311 8.20 0.42 9.02
C PHE A 311 8.20 -0.99 9.61
N PHE A 312 7.83 -1.15 10.89
CA PHE A 312 7.79 -2.42 11.61
C PHE A 312 6.36 -3.00 11.75
N SER A 313 5.29 -2.20 11.90
CA SER A 313 3.94 -2.75 12.16
C SER A 313 3.13 -3.17 10.93
N SER A 314 3.54 -2.77 9.73
CA SER A 314 2.93 -3.26 8.48
C SER A 314 3.70 -4.42 7.85
N LEU A 315 4.39 -5.22 8.66
CA LEU A 315 4.65 -6.60 8.28
C LEU A 315 3.33 -7.33 8.48
N PRO A 316 2.65 -7.82 7.41
CA PRO A 316 1.64 -8.82 7.65
C PRO A 316 2.34 -9.92 8.45
N VAL A 317 1.80 -10.22 9.63
CA VAL A 317 2.00 -11.55 10.22
C VAL A 317 1.45 -12.48 9.15
N VAL A 318 2.33 -12.95 8.26
CA VAL A 318 2.09 -14.18 7.54
C VAL A 318 2.01 -15.20 8.66
N ILE A 319 0.79 -15.49 9.08
CA ILE A 319 0.49 -16.64 9.91
C ILE A 319 1.22 -17.78 9.22
N GLY A 320 2.25 -18.28 9.90
CA GLY A 320 3.05 -19.38 9.40
C GLY A 320 2.13 -20.54 9.03
N ASP A 321 2.36 -21.12 7.87
CA ASP A 321 1.96 -22.48 7.45
C ASP A 321 0.49 -22.92 7.63
N SER A 322 -0.46 -22.05 7.99
CA SER A 322 -1.82 -22.47 8.37
C SER A 322 -2.97 -21.81 7.60
N SER A 323 -2.75 -20.75 6.82
CA SER A 323 -3.80 -20.27 5.92
C SER A 323 -3.78 -21.12 4.65
N SER A 324 -4.60 -22.17 4.61
CA SER A 324 -5.00 -22.79 3.34
C SER A 324 -5.39 -21.68 2.35
N PRO A 325 -5.02 -21.78 1.06
CA PRO A 325 -5.59 -20.91 0.05
C PRO A 325 -7.14 -20.95 0.15
N PRO A 326 -7.86 -19.91 -0.28
CA PRO A 326 -9.32 -19.98 -0.35
C PRO A 326 -9.69 -21.24 -1.13
N ARG A 327 -10.66 -22.04 -0.65
CA ARG A 327 -11.08 -23.30 -1.30
C ARG A 327 -11.43 -23.00 -2.75
N LEU A 328 -10.55 -23.43 -3.65
CA LEU A 328 -10.39 -22.85 -4.99
C LEU A 328 -11.03 -23.69 -6.08
N CYS A 329 -11.49 -24.89 -5.73
CA CYS A 329 -11.80 -25.95 -6.67
C CYS A 329 -13.30 -26.27 -6.79
N ASP A 330 -14.18 -25.39 -6.30
CA ASP A 330 -15.62 -25.50 -6.51
C ASP A 330 -16.00 -24.68 -7.76
N SER A 331 -15.67 -25.20 -8.94
CA SER A 331 -16.15 -24.64 -10.21
C SER A 331 -17.63 -25.00 -10.38
N SER A 332 -18.52 -24.04 -10.09
CA SER A 332 -19.98 -24.19 -10.15
C SER A 332 -20.56 -24.26 -11.58
N GLY A 333 -19.78 -24.67 -12.58
CA GLY A 333 -20.23 -24.71 -13.98
C GLY A 333 -19.75 -25.90 -14.82
N LEU A 334 -18.79 -26.70 -14.35
CA LEU A 334 -18.36 -27.91 -15.08
C LEU A 334 -19.32 -29.08 -14.78
N SER A 335 -19.60 -29.90 -15.80
CA SER A 335 -20.37 -31.15 -15.64
C SER A 335 -19.72 -32.02 -14.55
N PHE A 336 -20.43 -32.24 -13.45
CA PHE A 336 -19.92 -32.98 -12.30
C PHE A 336 -19.50 -34.42 -12.69
N SER A 337 -18.37 -34.88 -12.18
CA SER A 337 -18.01 -36.30 -12.26
C SER A 337 -19.05 -37.12 -11.50
N ILE A 338 -19.38 -38.30 -12.03
CA ILE A 338 -20.19 -39.26 -11.29
C ILE A 338 -19.33 -39.79 -10.14
N VAL A 339 -19.79 -39.53 -8.90
CA VAL A 339 -19.12 -39.99 -7.68
C VAL A 339 -19.15 -41.51 -7.64
N LEU A 340 -17.99 -42.12 -7.80
CA LEU A 340 -17.80 -43.55 -7.64
C LEU A 340 -17.76 -43.90 -6.14
N PRO A 341 -18.02 -45.17 -5.76
CA PRO A 341 -17.93 -45.62 -4.37
C PRO A 341 -16.58 -45.27 -3.71
N PRO A 342 -16.52 -45.07 -2.38
CA PRO A 342 -15.27 -44.78 -1.67
C PRO A 342 -14.18 -45.81 -1.98
N GLY A 343 -12.98 -45.34 -2.35
CA GLY A 343 -11.86 -46.18 -2.78
C GLY A 343 -11.83 -46.53 -4.27
N SER A 344 -12.76 -46.00 -5.07
CA SER A 344 -12.77 -46.18 -6.52
C SER A 344 -11.68 -45.37 -7.23
N HIS A 345 -11.22 -45.91 -8.36
CA HIS A 345 -10.17 -45.33 -9.18
C HIS A 345 -10.77 -44.65 -10.41
N TYR A 346 -10.60 -43.34 -10.55
CA TYR A 346 -11.09 -42.57 -11.68
C TYR A 346 -10.15 -42.73 -12.87
N ARG A 347 -10.72 -42.91 -14.06
CA ARG A 347 -9.97 -43.02 -15.32
C ARG A 347 -10.54 -42.04 -16.32
N TYR A 348 -9.70 -41.11 -16.77
CA TYR A 348 -10.07 -40.13 -17.78
C TYR A 348 -9.23 -40.33 -19.03
N TYR A 349 -9.86 -40.33 -20.20
CA TYR A 349 -9.19 -40.08 -21.48
C TYR A 349 -9.33 -38.61 -21.80
N THR A 350 -8.24 -37.97 -22.19
CA THR A 350 -8.20 -36.53 -22.42
C THR A 350 -7.54 -36.24 -23.76
N ASP A 351 -8.03 -35.20 -24.45
CA ASP A 351 -7.48 -34.76 -25.73
C ASP A 351 -7.84 -33.28 -26.02
N GLY A 352 -6.97 -32.64 -26.79
CA GLY A 352 -6.97 -31.21 -27.09
C GLY A 352 -6.92 -30.95 -28.59
N SER A 353 -7.54 -29.85 -29.02
CA SER A 353 -7.54 -29.47 -30.44
C SER A 353 -7.27 -27.99 -30.64
N LEU A 354 -6.39 -27.67 -31.58
CA LEU A 354 -6.05 -26.31 -31.98
C LEU A 354 -6.32 -26.14 -33.48
N ILE A 355 -7.19 -25.18 -33.81
CA ILE A 355 -7.50 -24.82 -35.21
C ILE A 355 -7.13 -23.37 -35.51
N ASN A 356 -6.92 -23.08 -36.81
CA ASN A 356 -6.78 -21.73 -37.35
C ASN A 356 -5.67 -20.87 -36.70
N LEU A 357 -4.59 -21.50 -36.21
CA LEU A 357 -3.46 -20.82 -35.60
C LEU A 357 -2.87 -19.75 -36.53
N GLY A 358 -2.66 -18.55 -36.01
CA GLY A 358 -2.15 -17.40 -36.77
C GLY A 358 -3.23 -16.55 -37.44
N THR A 359 -4.51 -16.87 -37.26
CA THR A 359 -5.65 -16.07 -37.75
C THR A 359 -6.53 -15.58 -36.58
N PRO A 360 -7.38 -14.55 -36.78
CA PRO A 360 -8.35 -14.13 -35.77
C PRO A 360 -9.39 -15.20 -35.40
N ALA A 361 -9.54 -16.26 -36.22
CA ALA A 361 -10.45 -17.37 -35.99
C ALA A 361 -9.80 -18.52 -35.19
N VAL A 362 -8.64 -18.29 -34.58
CA VAL A 362 -7.94 -19.28 -33.74
C VAL A 362 -8.84 -19.74 -32.59
N SER A 363 -8.87 -21.06 -32.36
CA SER A 363 -9.67 -21.66 -31.29
C SER A 363 -8.95 -22.88 -30.73
N MET A 364 -9.03 -23.06 -29.41
CA MET A 364 -8.49 -24.21 -28.69
C MET A 364 -9.63 -24.92 -27.96
N GLY A 365 -9.89 -26.16 -28.35
CA GLY A 365 -10.83 -27.08 -27.73
C GLY A 365 -10.12 -28.00 -26.75
N TRP A 366 -10.77 -28.35 -25.66
CA TRP A 366 -10.31 -29.35 -24.70
C TRP A 366 -11.43 -30.34 -24.43
N SER A 367 -11.09 -31.56 -24.04
CA SER A 367 -12.09 -32.57 -23.68
C SER A 367 -11.58 -33.60 -22.68
N TRP A 368 -12.50 -34.21 -21.95
CA TRP A 368 -12.22 -35.40 -21.17
C TRP A 368 -13.41 -36.36 -21.17
N VAL A 369 -13.12 -37.65 -21.06
CA VAL A 369 -14.09 -38.76 -21.00
C VAL A 369 -13.80 -39.61 -19.78
N GLN A 370 -14.74 -39.69 -18.84
CA GLN A 370 -14.64 -40.55 -17.67
C GLN A 370 -15.13 -41.96 -18.00
N ILE A 371 -14.29 -42.97 -17.75
CA ILE A 371 -14.68 -44.38 -17.94
C ILE A 371 -14.78 -45.13 -16.60
N VAL A 372 -15.73 -46.06 -16.53
CA VAL A 372 -15.83 -47.05 -15.45
C VAL A 372 -15.15 -48.34 -15.88
N PRO A 373 -14.19 -48.86 -15.09
CA PRO A 373 -13.65 -50.19 -15.31
C PRO A 373 -14.78 -51.23 -15.29
N ASP A 374 -14.72 -52.22 -16.19
CA ASP A 374 -15.53 -53.45 -16.12
C ASP A 374 -17.04 -53.34 -16.41
N ALA A 375 -17.54 -52.17 -16.86
CA ALA A 375 -18.95 -51.99 -17.25
C ALA A 375 -19.33 -52.56 -18.64
N GLY A 376 -18.36 -53.07 -19.40
CA GLY A 376 -18.54 -53.49 -20.79
C GLY A 376 -18.61 -52.29 -21.76
N TYR A 377 -18.11 -52.46 -22.99
CA TYR A 377 -17.79 -51.37 -23.93
C TYR A 377 -18.90 -50.31 -24.13
N LEU A 378 -20.17 -50.73 -24.16
CA LEU A 378 -21.32 -49.83 -24.39
C LEU A 378 -21.73 -49.00 -23.16
N ASN A 379 -21.37 -49.43 -21.94
CA ASN A 379 -21.71 -48.75 -20.69
C ASN A 379 -20.46 -48.22 -19.96
N SER A 380 -19.31 -48.21 -20.63
CA SER A 380 -18.05 -47.78 -20.03
C SER A 380 -17.97 -46.26 -19.82
N VAL A 381 -18.65 -45.44 -20.64
CA VAL A 381 -18.66 -43.99 -20.45
C VAL A 381 -19.62 -43.63 -19.34
N THR A 382 -19.11 -42.96 -18.32
CA THR A 382 -19.94 -42.41 -17.24
C THR A 382 -20.40 -41.00 -17.56
N THR A 383 -19.46 -40.16 -17.93
CA THR A 383 -19.70 -38.76 -18.27
C THR A 383 -18.52 -38.24 -19.08
N TYR A 384 -18.73 -37.13 -19.78
CA TYR A 384 -17.72 -36.44 -20.56
C TYR A 384 -18.01 -34.95 -20.50
N ALA A 385 -16.99 -34.15 -20.71
CA ALA A 385 -17.14 -32.72 -20.94
C ALA A 385 -16.15 -32.26 -21.99
N HIS A 386 -16.52 -31.21 -22.70
CA HIS A 386 -15.66 -30.53 -23.64
C HIS A 386 -15.95 -29.04 -23.61
N GLY A 387 -15.00 -28.27 -24.10
CA GLY A 387 -15.11 -26.83 -24.06
C GLY A 387 -13.97 -26.14 -24.78
N THR A 388 -13.89 -24.84 -24.60
CA THR A 388 -12.83 -24.03 -25.22
C THR A 388 -12.00 -23.31 -24.17
N ILE A 389 -10.74 -23.05 -24.47
CA ILE A 389 -9.85 -22.17 -23.71
C ILE A 389 -9.37 -21.02 -24.58
N CYS A 390 -9.30 -19.82 -24.01
CA CYS A 390 -8.88 -18.61 -24.72
C CYS A 390 -7.45 -18.19 -24.34
N ASN A 391 -6.91 -17.26 -25.13
CA ASN A 391 -5.60 -16.61 -24.95
C ASN A 391 -4.41 -17.58 -25.06
N TRP A 392 -3.23 -17.07 -25.43
CA TRP A 392 -1.99 -17.88 -25.55
C TRP A 392 -2.13 -19.16 -26.41
N PRO A 393 -2.56 -19.06 -27.68
CA PRO A 393 -2.86 -20.22 -28.50
C PRO A 393 -1.64 -21.13 -28.69
N SER A 394 -1.75 -22.39 -28.27
CA SER A 394 -0.75 -23.43 -28.49
C SER A 394 -1.38 -24.81 -28.28
N SER A 395 -0.92 -25.81 -29.04
CA SER A 395 -1.36 -27.22 -28.92
C SER A 395 -0.89 -27.90 -27.63
N THR A 396 -0.31 -27.15 -26.71
CA THR A 396 0.02 -27.65 -25.37
C THR A 396 -0.91 -27.03 -24.33
N ARG A 397 -1.64 -25.97 -24.68
CA ARG A 397 -2.48 -25.25 -23.73
C ARG A 397 -3.85 -25.91 -23.61
N ASP A 398 -4.43 -26.31 -24.73
CA ASP A 398 -5.58 -27.22 -24.81
C ASP A 398 -5.34 -28.52 -24.03
N GLU A 399 -4.19 -29.17 -24.27
CA GLU A 399 -3.73 -30.40 -23.59
C GLU A 399 -3.56 -30.25 -22.06
N PHE A 400 -3.30 -29.03 -21.58
CA PHE A 400 -3.21 -28.78 -20.15
C PHE A 400 -4.56 -28.36 -19.57
N ALA A 401 -5.40 -27.72 -20.37
CA ALA A 401 -6.73 -27.29 -20.00
C ALA A 401 -7.66 -28.50 -19.76
N GLU A 402 -7.57 -29.54 -20.58
CA GLU A 402 -8.29 -30.80 -20.37
C GLU A 402 -7.95 -31.46 -19.02
N ILE A 403 -6.67 -31.47 -18.64
CA ILE A 403 -6.18 -32.05 -17.39
C ILE A 403 -6.75 -31.26 -16.22
N TYR A 404 -6.65 -29.93 -16.31
CA TYR A 404 -7.21 -29.06 -15.31
C TYR A 404 -8.72 -29.28 -15.16
N ALA A 405 -9.46 -29.36 -16.26
CA ALA A 405 -10.90 -29.61 -16.26
C ALA A 405 -11.25 -30.96 -15.61
N ALA A 406 -10.56 -32.04 -15.98
CA ALA A 406 -10.78 -33.38 -15.43
C ALA A 406 -10.49 -33.46 -13.91
N LEU A 407 -9.40 -32.83 -13.45
CA LEU A 407 -9.06 -32.79 -12.03
C LEU A 407 -10.02 -31.88 -11.23
N SER A 408 -10.53 -30.81 -11.85
CA SER A 408 -11.49 -29.89 -11.23
C SER A 408 -12.85 -30.55 -10.92
N VAL A 409 -13.24 -31.58 -11.67
CA VAL A 409 -14.49 -32.33 -11.39
C VAL A 409 -14.28 -33.58 -10.53
N THR A 410 -13.02 -34.00 -10.36
CA THR A 410 -12.68 -35.18 -9.55
C THR A 410 -12.91 -34.91 -8.06
N PRO A 411 -13.54 -35.84 -7.30
CA PRO A 411 -13.72 -35.70 -5.85
C PRO A 411 -12.40 -35.70 -5.05
N GLU A 412 -12.44 -35.12 -3.85
CA GLU A 412 -11.30 -35.15 -2.92
C GLU A 412 -10.84 -36.60 -2.59
N ASP A 413 -9.57 -36.76 -2.20
CA ASP A 413 -8.94 -38.01 -1.76
C ASP A 413 -8.99 -39.15 -2.79
N SER A 414 -9.12 -38.82 -4.07
CA SER A 414 -9.27 -39.80 -5.15
C SER A 414 -7.95 -40.18 -5.82
N VAL A 415 -7.86 -41.42 -6.30
CA VAL A 415 -6.82 -41.86 -7.22
C VAL A 415 -7.33 -41.69 -8.64
N VAL A 416 -6.52 -41.09 -9.52
CA VAL A 416 -6.88 -40.74 -10.89
C VAL A 416 -5.82 -41.22 -11.87
N SER A 417 -6.24 -41.93 -12.91
CA SER A 417 -5.40 -42.17 -14.09
C SER A 417 -5.84 -41.29 -15.25
N ILE A 418 -4.90 -40.52 -15.79
CA ILE A 418 -5.12 -39.65 -16.96
C ILE A 418 -4.45 -40.31 -18.16
N TYR A 419 -5.25 -40.74 -19.13
CA TYR A 419 -4.83 -41.32 -20.39
C TYR A 419 -4.78 -40.21 -21.44
N THR A 420 -3.59 -39.90 -21.93
CA THR A 420 -3.35 -38.84 -22.93
C THR A 420 -2.26 -39.29 -23.89
N ASP A 421 -2.34 -38.84 -25.14
CA ASP A 421 -1.30 -39.03 -26.13
C ASP A 421 -0.28 -37.87 -26.16
N SER A 422 -0.45 -36.84 -25.33
CA SER A 422 0.46 -35.70 -25.23
C SER A 422 1.61 -35.99 -24.26
N GLN A 423 2.84 -36.03 -24.81
CA GLN A 423 4.03 -36.21 -23.97
C GLN A 423 4.29 -34.99 -23.08
N ALA A 424 3.96 -33.79 -23.56
CA ALA A 424 4.11 -32.56 -22.80
C ALA A 424 3.22 -32.54 -21.55
N ALA A 425 1.99 -33.03 -21.67
CA ALA A 425 1.06 -33.22 -20.55
C ALA A 425 1.62 -34.16 -19.49
N ILE A 426 2.14 -35.32 -19.90
CA ILE A 426 2.75 -36.30 -18.99
C ILE A 426 3.96 -35.72 -18.26
N ASP A 427 4.84 -35.03 -18.97
CA ASP A 427 6.05 -34.45 -18.40
C ASP A 427 5.73 -33.31 -17.41
N GLY A 428 4.69 -32.52 -17.70
CA GLY A 428 4.20 -31.48 -16.79
C GLY A 428 3.53 -32.04 -15.53
N LEU A 429 2.70 -33.09 -15.66
CA LEU A 429 2.11 -33.79 -14.51
C LEU A 429 3.19 -34.39 -13.59
N ARG A 430 4.24 -35.00 -14.17
CA ARG A 430 5.40 -35.48 -13.41
C ARG A 430 6.13 -34.35 -12.68
N SER A 431 6.18 -33.16 -13.27
CA SER A 431 6.80 -31.98 -12.66
C SER A 431 5.97 -31.38 -11.51
N CYS A 432 4.65 -31.58 -11.51
CA CYS A 432 3.78 -31.17 -10.40
C CYS A 432 4.09 -31.95 -9.11
N VAL A 433 4.47 -33.23 -9.22
CA VAL A 433 4.80 -34.10 -8.06
C VAL A 433 5.97 -33.54 -7.24
N SER A 434 6.90 -32.83 -7.87
CA SER A 434 8.07 -32.23 -7.21
C SER A 434 7.84 -30.79 -6.73
N SER A 435 6.59 -30.30 -6.71
CA SER A 435 6.24 -28.91 -6.36
C SER A 435 6.99 -27.84 -7.17
N THR A 436 7.25 -28.15 -8.45
CA THR A 436 8.11 -27.35 -9.32
C THR A 436 7.57 -25.94 -9.51
N TYR A 437 6.25 -25.76 -9.57
CA TYR A 437 5.64 -24.48 -9.89
C TYR A 437 5.51 -23.56 -8.67
N THR A 438 5.65 -24.10 -7.46
CA THR A 438 5.86 -23.30 -6.24
C THR A 438 7.22 -22.57 -6.26
N ASN A 439 8.20 -23.07 -7.02
CA ASN A 439 9.50 -22.43 -7.19
C ASN A 439 9.49 -21.44 -8.36
N SER A 440 9.50 -20.15 -8.02
CA SER A 440 9.56 -19.02 -8.97
C SER A 440 10.58 -19.11 -10.11
N ARG A 441 11.71 -19.81 -9.90
CA ARG A 441 12.74 -19.96 -10.94
C ARG A 441 12.33 -20.93 -12.03
N PHE A 442 11.60 -21.98 -11.67
CA PHE A 442 11.08 -22.97 -12.60
C PHE A 442 9.75 -22.52 -13.18
N TYR A 443 8.90 -21.90 -12.35
CA TYR A 443 7.64 -21.28 -12.73
C TYR A 443 7.73 -20.49 -14.04
N TYR A 444 8.59 -19.46 -14.08
CA TYR A 444 8.71 -18.61 -15.27
C TYR A 444 9.45 -19.24 -16.45
N LYS A 445 10.09 -20.41 -16.29
CA LYS A 445 10.79 -21.10 -17.38
C LYS A 445 9.84 -21.93 -18.23
N THR A 446 8.80 -22.47 -17.61
CA THR A 446 7.79 -23.29 -18.29
C THR A 446 6.77 -22.37 -18.97
N THR A 447 6.21 -22.79 -20.10
CA THR A 447 5.05 -22.13 -20.72
C THR A 447 3.77 -22.59 -20.03
N ASN A 448 2.70 -21.79 -20.09
CA ASN A 448 1.43 -22.10 -19.42
C ASN A 448 1.60 -22.29 -17.90
N PHE A 449 2.49 -21.50 -17.30
CA PHE A 449 2.88 -21.68 -15.90
C PHE A 449 1.75 -21.38 -14.91
N GLU A 450 0.82 -20.49 -15.24
CA GLU A 450 -0.36 -20.19 -14.42
C GLU A 450 -1.33 -21.39 -14.43
N LEU A 451 -1.53 -22.01 -15.60
CA LEU A 451 -2.34 -23.21 -15.75
C LEU A 451 -1.72 -24.40 -15.00
N TRP A 452 -0.41 -24.62 -15.11
CA TRP A 452 0.28 -25.64 -14.33
C TRP A 452 0.23 -25.40 -12.83
N ALA A 453 0.35 -24.15 -12.39
CA ALA A 453 0.15 -23.80 -10.99
C ALA A 453 -1.26 -24.13 -10.50
N SER A 454 -2.28 -23.88 -11.34
CA SER A 454 -3.66 -24.22 -11.03
C SER A 454 -3.86 -25.74 -10.93
N ILE A 455 -3.23 -26.52 -11.82
CA ILE A 455 -3.22 -28.00 -11.75
C ILE A 455 -2.53 -28.48 -10.48
N GLU A 456 -1.32 -27.99 -10.14
CA GLU A 456 -0.59 -28.35 -8.92
C GLU A 456 -1.42 -28.01 -7.67
N CYS A 457 -2.10 -26.85 -7.66
CA CYS A 457 -2.98 -26.43 -6.58
C CYS A 457 -4.17 -27.37 -6.43
N CYS A 458 -4.85 -27.70 -7.53
CA CYS A 458 -5.98 -28.63 -7.55
C CYS A 458 -5.59 -30.00 -6.99
N ILE A 459 -4.47 -30.57 -7.44
CA ILE A 459 -3.97 -31.87 -6.96
C ILE A 459 -3.73 -31.84 -5.45
N ARG A 460 -3.10 -30.77 -4.96
CA ARG A 460 -2.76 -30.61 -3.54
C ARG A 460 -3.98 -30.40 -2.65
N GLU A 461 -4.88 -29.47 -3.02
CA GLU A 461 -6.06 -29.13 -2.23
C GLU A 461 -7.02 -30.31 -2.10
N LYS A 462 -7.24 -31.03 -3.20
CA LYS A 462 -8.10 -32.22 -3.23
C LYS A 462 -7.37 -33.49 -2.79
N ARG A 463 -6.09 -33.44 -2.42
CA ARG A 463 -5.28 -34.60 -2.00
C ARG A 463 -5.32 -35.76 -3.03
N LEU A 464 -5.26 -35.42 -4.32
CA LEU A 464 -5.38 -36.40 -5.41
C LEU A 464 -4.08 -37.17 -5.61
N SER A 465 -4.19 -38.46 -5.94
CA SER A 465 -3.09 -39.27 -6.45
C SER A 465 -3.24 -39.42 -7.96
N VAL A 466 -2.45 -38.66 -8.74
CA VAL A 466 -2.57 -38.61 -10.21
C VAL A 466 -1.50 -39.46 -10.90
N LEU A 467 -1.94 -40.36 -11.77
CA LEU A 467 -1.12 -41.29 -12.56
C LEU A 467 -1.26 -40.97 -14.06
N PRO A 468 -0.27 -40.32 -14.69
CA PRO A 468 -0.30 -40.12 -16.14
C PRO A 468 0.01 -41.44 -16.87
N VAL A 469 -0.83 -41.80 -17.84
CA VAL A 469 -0.70 -43.00 -18.69
C VAL A 469 -0.61 -42.57 -20.14
N LYS A 470 0.50 -42.94 -20.79
CA LYS A 470 0.69 -42.66 -22.22
C LYS A 470 -0.21 -43.55 -23.07
N VAL A 471 -1.00 -42.93 -23.93
CA VAL A 471 -1.67 -43.60 -25.06
C VAL A 471 -0.89 -43.27 -26.34
N LYS A 472 -0.94 -44.17 -27.33
CA LYS A 472 -0.43 -43.86 -28.66
C LYS A 472 -1.53 -43.16 -29.46
N GLY A 473 -1.23 -41.94 -29.92
CA GLY A 473 -2.12 -41.20 -30.81
C GLY A 473 -2.37 -41.99 -32.09
N HIS A 474 -3.62 -42.01 -32.55
CA HIS A 474 -4.06 -42.65 -33.79
C HIS A 474 -3.75 -44.16 -33.93
N ASP A 475 -3.64 -44.89 -32.81
CA ASP A 475 -3.42 -46.35 -32.79
C ASP A 475 -4.73 -47.15 -32.65
N GLY A 476 -5.89 -46.51 -32.90
CA GLY A 476 -7.22 -47.12 -32.80
C GLY A 476 -7.73 -47.30 -31.37
N ASN A 477 -7.24 -46.49 -30.41
CA ASN A 477 -7.81 -46.46 -29.08
C ASN A 477 -9.12 -45.65 -29.11
N TYR A 478 -10.24 -46.36 -29.11
CA TYR A 478 -11.57 -45.75 -29.20
C TYR A 478 -11.83 -44.62 -28.20
N TRP A 479 -11.37 -44.74 -26.95
CA TRP A 479 -11.63 -43.70 -25.94
C TRP A 479 -10.79 -42.44 -26.17
N ASN A 480 -9.58 -42.61 -26.71
CA ASN A 480 -8.75 -41.48 -27.13
C ASN A 480 -9.35 -40.81 -28.37
N ASP A 481 -9.72 -41.60 -29.39
CA ASP A 481 -10.35 -41.10 -30.61
C ASP A 481 -11.69 -40.39 -30.31
N PHE A 482 -12.41 -40.86 -29.28
CA PHE A 482 -13.63 -40.20 -28.81
C PHE A 482 -13.34 -38.86 -28.12
N ALA A 483 -12.28 -38.77 -27.31
CA ALA A 483 -11.83 -37.51 -26.73
C ALA A 483 -11.38 -36.51 -27.83
N ASP A 484 -10.56 -36.94 -28.80
CA ASP A 484 -10.17 -36.11 -29.96
C ASP A 484 -11.40 -35.55 -30.70
N SER A 485 -12.39 -36.41 -30.99
CA SER A 485 -13.64 -35.98 -31.62
C SER A 485 -14.41 -34.96 -30.78
N LEU A 486 -14.42 -35.09 -29.46
CA LEU A 486 -15.09 -34.14 -28.56
C LEU A 486 -14.36 -32.80 -28.54
N ALA A 487 -13.03 -32.79 -28.45
CA ALA A 487 -12.22 -31.58 -28.49
C ALA A 487 -12.43 -30.81 -29.80
N ASN A 488 -12.43 -31.51 -30.94
CA ASN A 488 -12.71 -30.92 -32.25
C ASN A 488 -14.13 -30.35 -32.35
N SER A 489 -15.13 -31.02 -31.75
CA SER A 489 -16.51 -30.53 -31.76
C SER A 489 -16.70 -29.24 -30.95
N ALA A 490 -15.84 -28.99 -29.96
CA ALA A 490 -15.94 -27.82 -29.08
C ALA A 490 -15.80 -26.49 -29.85
N HIS A 491 -15.13 -26.48 -31.00
CA HIS A 491 -14.97 -25.27 -31.82
C HIS A 491 -16.28 -24.75 -32.44
N GLN A 492 -17.27 -25.62 -32.62
CA GLN A 492 -18.53 -25.32 -33.31
C GLN A 492 -19.75 -25.45 -32.40
N SER A 493 -19.56 -25.95 -31.18
CA SER A 493 -20.65 -26.18 -30.24
C SER A 493 -21.00 -24.92 -29.45
N ASN A 494 -22.28 -24.55 -29.45
CA ASN A 494 -22.81 -23.52 -28.55
C ASN A 494 -22.84 -23.97 -27.08
N ASP A 495 -22.73 -25.28 -26.83
CA ASP A 495 -22.72 -25.88 -25.50
C ASP A 495 -21.30 -26.07 -24.96
N ALA A 496 -20.27 -25.68 -25.72
CA ALA A 496 -18.88 -25.78 -25.30
C ALA A 496 -18.63 -24.91 -24.05
N PHE A 497 -18.12 -25.51 -22.98
CA PHE A 497 -17.83 -24.77 -21.75
C PHE A 497 -16.59 -23.87 -21.95
N PRO A 498 -16.71 -22.54 -21.83
CA PRO A 498 -15.52 -21.69 -21.85
C PRO A 498 -14.82 -21.81 -20.50
N LEU A 499 -13.61 -22.39 -20.46
CA LEU A 499 -12.78 -22.36 -19.24
C LEU A 499 -12.39 -20.90 -18.96
N PRO A 500 -12.97 -20.25 -17.94
CA PRO A 500 -12.73 -18.84 -17.69
C PRO A 500 -11.32 -18.61 -17.14
N GLU A 501 -10.67 -17.55 -17.60
CA GLU A 501 -9.36 -17.11 -17.10
C GLU A 501 -9.36 -16.82 -15.59
N ALA A 502 -10.53 -16.47 -15.02
CA ALA A 502 -10.72 -16.29 -13.58
C ALA A 502 -10.59 -17.58 -12.76
N ILE A 503 -10.74 -18.75 -13.40
CA ILE A 503 -10.57 -20.07 -12.75
C ILE A 503 -9.09 -20.48 -12.72
N ILE A 504 -8.27 -19.96 -13.65
CA ILE A 504 -6.82 -20.15 -13.63
C ILE A 504 -6.22 -19.25 -12.55
N THR A 505 -6.02 -19.83 -11.39
CA THR A 505 -5.50 -19.15 -10.21
C THR A 505 -3.99 -19.01 -10.27
N SER A 506 -3.50 -17.82 -9.90
CA SER A 506 -2.05 -17.64 -9.81
C SER A 506 -1.49 -18.27 -8.56
N ALA A 507 -0.42 -19.07 -8.72
CA ALA A 507 0.36 -19.57 -7.58
C ALA A 507 1.05 -18.44 -6.79
N HIS A 508 1.06 -17.22 -7.31
CA HIS A 508 1.81 -16.12 -6.75
C HIS A 508 1.01 -14.84 -6.59
N SER A 509 1.39 -14.05 -5.58
CA SER A 509 0.69 -12.81 -5.20
C SER A 509 0.70 -11.69 -6.25
N ILE A 510 1.68 -11.70 -7.17
CA ILE A 510 1.82 -10.71 -8.24
C ILE A 510 1.89 -11.45 -9.58
N ARG A 511 1.03 -11.07 -10.52
CA ARG A 511 1.00 -11.60 -11.89
C ARG A 511 1.42 -10.52 -12.89
N LEU A 512 2.04 -10.95 -13.99
CA LEU A 512 2.33 -10.08 -15.12
C LEU A 512 1.14 -10.14 -16.08
N VAL A 513 0.68 -8.99 -16.54
CA VAL A 513 -0.44 -8.83 -17.47
C VAL A 513 0.04 -8.05 -18.68
N TYR A 514 -0.46 -8.37 -19.87
CA TYR A 514 -0.20 -7.70 -21.13
C TYR A 514 -1.54 -7.43 -21.82
N ASP A 515 -1.87 -6.16 -22.08
CA ASP A 515 -3.16 -5.76 -22.66
C ASP A 515 -4.37 -6.43 -21.95
N ASP A 516 -4.37 -6.37 -20.62
CA ASP A 516 -5.37 -6.97 -19.73
C ASP A 516 -5.47 -8.52 -19.75
N ILE A 517 -4.58 -9.21 -20.48
CA ILE A 517 -4.47 -10.68 -20.51
C ILE A 517 -3.33 -11.15 -19.61
N ILE A 518 -3.57 -12.16 -18.77
CA ILE A 518 -2.55 -12.72 -17.87
C ILE A 518 -1.43 -13.35 -18.70
N CYS A 519 -0.17 -12.99 -18.44
CA CYS A 519 0.96 -13.56 -19.16
C CYS A 519 1.25 -14.99 -18.73
N GLU A 520 1.17 -15.93 -19.67
CA GLU A 520 1.51 -17.34 -19.45
C GLU A 520 2.75 -17.81 -20.24
N SER A 521 3.36 -16.89 -20.98
CA SER A 521 4.63 -17.10 -21.67
C SER A 521 5.81 -16.63 -20.82
N ASN A 522 6.97 -17.26 -20.99
CA ASN A 522 8.21 -16.85 -20.31
C ASN A 522 8.41 -15.31 -20.42
N PRO A 523 8.37 -14.55 -19.31
CA PRO A 523 8.36 -13.09 -19.37
C PRO A 523 9.56 -12.51 -20.11
N ARG A 524 10.76 -13.07 -19.91
CA ARG A 524 11.98 -12.58 -20.56
C ARG A 524 11.92 -12.74 -22.07
N ARG A 525 11.44 -13.89 -22.56
CA ARG A 525 11.24 -14.13 -24.01
C ARG A 525 10.17 -13.20 -24.56
N PHE A 526 9.09 -13.01 -23.82
CA PHE A 526 7.97 -12.19 -24.26
C PHE A 526 8.33 -10.70 -24.34
N PHE A 527 8.99 -10.14 -23.31
CA PHE A 527 9.55 -8.78 -23.38
C PHE A 527 10.48 -8.60 -24.58
N LYS A 528 11.38 -9.56 -24.83
CA LYS A 528 12.28 -9.51 -25.98
C LYS A 528 11.50 -9.47 -27.30
N ALA A 529 10.51 -10.35 -27.46
CA ALA A 529 9.67 -10.40 -28.66
C ALA A 529 8.88 -9.10 -28.86
N TYR A 530 8.29 -8.55 -27.80
CA TYR A 530 7.57 -7.28 -27.84
C TYR A 530 8.44 -6.13 -28.34
N TYR A 531 9.64 -5.95 -27.77
CA TYR A 531 10.54 -4.87 -28.21
C TYR A 531 11.06 -5.08 -29.63
N GLN A 532 11.30 -6.32 -30.05
CA GLN A 532 11.65 -6.63 -31.44
C GLN A 532 10.52 -6.27 -32.41
N ALA A 533 9.27 -6.61 -32.07
CA ALA A 533 8.10 -6.25 -32.86
C ALA A 533 7.88 -4.73 -32.92
N THR A 534 8.07 -4.04 -31.79
CA THR A 534 7.99 -2.58 -31.71
C THR A 534 9.03 -1.93 -32.61
N TYR A 535 10.28 -2.38 -32.54
CA TYR A 535 11.36 -1.89 -33.41
C TYR A 535 11.05 -2.14 -34.90
N MET A 536 10.54 -3.31 -35.24
CA MET A 536 10.15 -3.63 -36.62
C MET A 536 9.01 -2.73 -37.10
N ARG A 537 7.98 -2.50 -36.27
CA ARG A 537 6.90 -1.55 -36.58
C ARG A 537 7.44 -0.16 -36.83
N ASP A 538 8.33 0.33 -35.97
CA ASP A 538 8.92 1.65 -36.10
C ASP A 538 9.74 1.75 -37.39
N LEU A 539 10.55 0.73 -37.71
CA LEU A 539 11.30 0.61 -38.96
C LEU A 539 10.38 0.66 -40.20
N LEU A 540 9.28 -0.10 -40.18
CA LEU A 540 8.28 -0.12 -41.27
C LEU A 540 7.51 1.19 -41.40
N SER A 541 7.42 1.98 -40.33
CA SER A 541 6.75 3.28 -40.32
C SER A 541 7.62 4.42 -40.87
N LEU A 542 8.93 4.19 -41.05
CA LEU A 542 9.82 5.17 -41.66
C LEU A 542 9.40 5.36 -43.12
N LYS A 543 9.03 6.59 -43.48
CA LYS A 543 8.87 6.96 -44.89
C LYS A 543 10.26 6.93 -45.52
N CYS A 544 10.44 6.10 -46.55
CA CYS A 544 11.58 6.25 -47.45
C CYS A 544 11.46 7.63 -48.11
N PHE A 545 12.33 8.56 -47.71
CA PHE A 545 12.48 9.85 -48.36
C PHE A 545 13.46 9.76 -49.52
#